data_AF-E5AMB1-F1
#
_entry.id   AF-E5AMB1-F1
#
_cell.length_a   1.000
_cell.length_b   1.000
_cell.length_c   1.000
_cell.angle_alpha   90.00
_cell.angle_beta   90.00
_cell.angle_gamma   90.00
#
_symmetry.space_group_name_H-M   'P 1'
#
loop_
_entity.id
_entity.type
_entity.pdbx_description
1 polymer ?
#
loop_
_entity_poly.entity_id
_entity_poly.type
_entity_poly.pdbx_seq_one_letter_code
_entity_poly.pdbx_strand_id
1 'polypeptide(L)'
;MDFNTTPPPNPHNAALYAPIDSHESGPNSPPSGFFSVGDPNTAQRQASGSYSGIAPIERVQAFLKTLRKKNVEMEVRIRSLRELLDGLQGDVADPNIRLAALDRLAMSGISKLPSEEQTEAFAHIFAEVLKIPNSKALQDKMIHHFESDYHVLSTWGLGSDHVVPAESMIAVFDEILNRTIDSPLEERRKILPSLTLQLDSSHWTGEQTWAAVHGRPYKPRPELTTRFDRLLNEMARLDDIGRVALSTRLADRLFMLHCLDRNLVLERHRRLLNYVEALPENLQSRPRKALGRAIRWLPEHTRLATYESMLNAANRLMVGKGEALSGLPEAMIGLSAGEQNRRLQQWKYEILPMLDPSDQDPIVAGLIAAFGKLAEGNNPEFALALALDTFDRTSGGKSIDEELFDDIVQGIGANLAHTYSPETLGRVLDLCSHIPAEARERHLLDLERWLDWKLLNKALNKPLNKQEQLLLPLQARARDERAKLVSEPLLNLDPDPLPVTWWEDPSRRKAPGHAGDERRRRPIVDWFKARLGRR
;
A
#
# COMPACT_ATOMS: atom_id res chain seq x y z
N MET A 1 24.99 -26.63 -36.74
CA MET A 1 24.73 -26.47 -35.30
C MET A 1 25.91 -25.77 -34.68
N ASP A 2 25.70 -25.14 -33.52
CA ASP A 2 26.55 -24.21 -32.76
C ASP A 2 26.30 -22.71 -33.06
N PHE A 3 25.38 -22.13 -32.28
CA PHE A 3 25.21 -20.68 -32.11
C PHE A 3 25.57 -20.32 -30.67
N ASN A 4 26.81 -19.86 -30.46
CA ASN A 4 27.22 -19.08 -29.31
C ASN A 4 27.32 -17.62 -29.76
N THR A 5 26.30 -16.81 -29.48
CA THR A 5 26.41 -15.34 -29.51
C THR A 5 25.57 -14.75 -28.39
N THR A 6 26.19 -14.64 -27.21
CA THR A 6 25.75 -13.77 -26.12
C THR A 6 25.89 -12.30 -26.56
N PRO A 7 24.85 -11.45 -26.46
CA PRO A 7 25.00 -10.03 -26.74
C PRO A 7 25.76 -9.32 -25.60
N PRO A 8 26.50 -8.24 -25.87
CA PRO A 8 27.28 -7.53 -24.85
C PRO A 8 26.36 -6.81 -23.84
N PRO A 9 26.79 -6.68 -22.57
CA PRO A 9 25.98 -6.06 -21.53
C PRO A 9 25.82 -4.54 -21.76
N ASN A 10 24.59 -4.06 -21.66
CA ASN A 10 24.24 -2.66 -21.73
C ASN A 10 24.75 -1.93 -20.47
N PRO A 11 25.63 -0.91 -20.58
CA PRO A 11 26.28 -0.27 -19.43
C PRO A 11 25.34 0.54 -18.51
N HIS A 12 24.06 0.70 -18.86
CA HIS A 12 23.10 1.44 -18.04
C HIS A 12 22.40 0.63 -16.92
N ASN A 13 22.64 -0.67 -16.80
CA ASN A 13 22.06 -1.51 -15.73
C ASN A 13 23.07 -2.00 -14.68
N ALA A 14 24.34 -1.59 -14.77
CA ALA A 14 25.42 -2.08 -13.91
C ALA A 14 25.49 -1.43 -12.51
N ALA A 15 24.67 -0.42 -12.21
CA ALA A 15 24.72 0.30 -10.93
C ALA A 15 23.77 -0.23 -9.84
N LEU A 16 23.03 -1.32 -10.09
CA LEU A 16 22.09 -1.91 -9.13
C LEU A 16 22.45 -3.32 -8.65
N TYR A 17 23.60 -3.86 -9.04
CA TYR A 17 23.96 -5.25 -8.76
C TYR A 17 25.44 -5.41 -8.39
N ALA A 18 25.71 -5.45 -7.09
CA ALA A 18 26.93 -6.06 -6.57
C ALA A 18 26.55 -7.39 -5.87
N PRO A 19 27.12 -8.54 -6.28
CA PRO A 19 26.93 -9.80 -5.58
C PRO A 19 27.83 -9.80 -4.33
N ILE A 20 27.25 -10.05 -3.16
CA ILE A 20 28.02 -10.35 -1.95
C ILE A 20 28.05 -11.87 -1.86
N ASP A 21 29.18 -12.45 -2.26
CA ASP A 21 29.63 -13.74 -1.75
C ASP A 21 31.15 -13.70 -1.64
N SER A 22 31.65 -13.94 -0.43
CA SER A 22 32.86 -14.72 -0.09
C SER A 22 33.27 -14.42 1.35
N HIS A 23 32.87 -15.30 2.26
CA HIS A 23 33.51 -15.46 3.56
C HIS A 23 34.90 -16.11 3.34
N GLU A 24 35.97 -15.40 3.69
CA GLU A 24 37.24 -16.02 4.04
C GLU A 24 37.52 -15.83 5.53
N SER A 25 38.09 -16.89 6.11
CA SER A 25 38.28 -17.10 7.53
C SER A 25 39.73 -16.77 7.90
N GLY A 26 39.97 -16.08 9.02
CA GLY A 26 41.31 -16.08 9.64
C GLY A 26 41.60 -14.92 10.59
N PRO A 27 42.36 -15.15 11.68
CA PRO A 27 42.16 -14.51 12.98
C PRO A 27 43.14 -13.36 13.25
N ASN A 28 42.81 -12.44 14.16
CA ASN A 28 43.77 -11.81 15.09
C ASN A 28 43.09 -10.94 16.15
N SER A 29 43.50 -11.15 17.40
CA SER A 29 43.38 -10.26 18.56
C SER A 29 44.73 -10.37 19.30
N PRO A 30 45.10 -9.48 20.24
CA PRO A 30 44.86 -8.03 20.43
C PRO A 30 46.24 -7.30 20.62
N PRO A 31 46.44 -6.14 21.31
CA PRO A 31 46.26 -6.02 22.77
C PRO A 31 45.80 -4.64 23.32
N SER A 32 45.62 -4.67 24.63
CA SER A 32 45.10 -3.75 25.65
C SER A 32 46.01 -2.59 26.13
N GLY A 33 45.38 -1.53 26.70
CA GLY A 33 45.89 -0.62 27.76
C GLY A 33 46.59 0.68 27.28
N PHE A 34 46.51 1.88 27.89
CA PHE A 34 46.19 2.36 29.24
C PHE A 34 46.02 3.92 29.24
N PHE A 35 45.10 4.43 30.10
CA PHE A 35 44.95 5.76 30.79
C PHE A 35 45.08 7.17 30.17
N SER A 36 44.05 8.01 30.41
CA SER A 36 44.03 9.20 31.33
C SER A 36 42.66 9.92 31.23
N VAL A 37 41.76 9.86 32.23
CA VAL A 37 41.54 10.85 33.32
C VAL A 37 41.55 12.33 32.89
N GLY A 38 40.37 12.97 32.99
CA GLY A 38 40.25 14.40 33.30
C GLY A 38 39.40 15.25 32.36
N ASP A 39 38.06 15.25 32.51
CA ASP A 39 37.29 16.46 32.89
C ASP A 39 35.79 16.15 33.07
N PRO A 40 35.16 16.40 34.23
CA PRO A 40 33.74 16.23 34.43
C PRO A 40 33.05 17.58 34.39
N ASN A 41 32.66 18.07 33.21
CA ASN A 41 31.67 19.15 33.12
C ASN A 41 31.15 19.28 31.69
N THR A 42 30.15 18.46 31.36
CA THR A 42 29.23 18.81 30.28
C THR A 42 27.91 18.12 30.50
N ALA A 43 26.89 18.93 30.75
CA ALA A 43 25.48 18.62 30.58
C ALA A 43 25.00 17.31 31.20
N GLN A 44 24.77 17.39 32.51
CA GLN A 44 23.73 16.65 33.21
C GLN A 44 22.37 16.97 32.54
N ARG A 45 22.11 16.38 31.36
CA ARG A 45 20.76 16.16 30.88
C ARG A 45 20.16 15.20 31.88
N GLN A 46 19.20 15.71 32.66
CA GLN A 46 18.35 14.92 33.53
C GLN A 46 17.79 13.74 32.74
N ALA A 47 18.42 12.58 32.91
CA ALA A 47 17.79 11.31 32.62
C ALA A 47 16.62 11.19 33.59
N SER A 48 15.42 11.05 33.04
CA SER A 48 14.22 10.58 33.73
C SER A 48 14.60 9.40 34.62
N GLY A 49 14.21 9.48 35.89
CA GLY A 49 14.85 8.76 37.00
C GLY A 49 15.13 7.27 36.78
N SER A 50 16.35 6.87 37.13
CA SER A 50 16.73 5.48 37.39
C SER A 50 15.77 4.85 38.40
N TYR A 51 14.89 3.96 37.94
CA TYR A 51 13.93 3.24 38.78
C TYR A 51 14.58 2.13 39.63
N SER A 52 15.90 1.92 39.54
CA SER A 52 16.63 0.87 40.25
C SER A 52 16.63 1.12 41.77
N GLY A 53 15.61 0.61 42.46
CA GLY A 53 15.46 0.69 43.91
C GLY A 53 14.01 0.75 44.41
N ILE A 54 13.03 1.06 43.55
CA ILE A 54 11.61 1.11 43.90
C ILE A 54 10.96 -0.26 43.68
N ALA A 55 10.10 -0.71 44.61
CA ALA A 55 9.43 -2.00 44.48
C ALA A 55 8.51 -2.03 43.24
N PRO A 56 8.39 -3.15 42.51
CA PRO A 56 7.65 -3.22 41.24
C PRO A 56 6.20 -2.71 41.31
N ILE A 57 5.50 -3.03 42.41
CA ILE A 57 4.12 -2.59 42.65
C ILE A 57 4.04 -1.07 42.88
N GLU A 58 5.05 -0.47 43.49
CA GLU A 58 5.11 0.98 43.74
C GLU A 58 5.37 1.76 42.44
N ARG A 59 6.18 1.20 41.53
CA ARG A 59 6.37 1.75 40.18
C ARG A 59 5.08 1.78 39.38
N VAL A 60 4.32 0.68 39.40
CA VAL A 60 2.98 0.61 38.79
C VAL A 60 2.05 1.66 39.42
N GLN A 61 2.05 1.80 40.75
CA GLN A 61 1.23 2.83 41.42
C GLN A 61 1.63 4.26 41.04
N ALA A 62 2.92 4.53 40.86
CA ALA A 62 3.42 5.83 40.42
C ALA A 62 2.94 6.15 39.00
N PHE A 63 3.06 5.20 38.07
CA PHE A 63 2.53 5.32 36.71
C PHE A 63 1.01 5.51 36.68
N LEU A 64 0.25 4.75 37.49
CA LEU A 64 -1.20 4.93 37.56
C LEU A 64 -1.62 6.32 38.09
N LYS A 65 -0.77 6.98 38.89
CA LYS A 65 -0.99 8.37 39.32
C LYS A 65 -0.71 9.37 38.20
N THR A 66 0.28 9.11 37.32
CA THR A 66 0.58 10.01 36.20
C THR A 66 -0.50 9.97 35.13
N LEU A 67 -1.14 8.81 34.89
CA LEU A 67 -2.29 8.68 33.97
C LEU A 67 -3.51 9.52 34.37
N ARG A 68 -3.67 9.89 35.65
CA ARG A 68 -4.78 10.73 36.13
C ARG A 68 -4.63 12.22 35.82
N LYS A 69 -3.46 12.65 35.33
CA LYS A 69 -3.23 14.05 34.95
C LYS A 69 -3.97 14.33 33.62
N LYS A 70 -4.82 15.37 33.61
CA LYS A 70 -5.51 15.83 32.39
C LYS A 70 -4.48 16.38 31.38
N ASN A 71 -4.76 16.23 30.08
CA ASN A 71 -3.97 16.76 28.95
C ASN A 71 -2.54 16.22 28.80
N VAL A 72 -2.39 14.91 28.66
CA VAL A 72 -1.11 14.29 28.23
C VAL A 72 -1.33 13.67 26.85
N GLU A 73 -0.42 13.94 25.92
CA GLU A 73 -0.46 13.39 24.56
C GLU A 73 -0.36 11.86 24.55
N MET A 74 -1.04 11.22 23.59
CA MET A 74 -1.10 9.77 23.42
C MET A 74 0.30 9.12 23.36
N GLU A 75 1.20 9.67 22.55
CA GLU A 75 2.57 9.16 22.41
C GLU A 75 3.34 9.16 23.73
N VAL A 76 3.10 10.15 24.59
CA VAL A 76 3.77 10.28 25.88
C VAL A 76 3.27 9.21 26.85
N ARG A 77 1.97 8.91 26.87
CA ARG A 77 1.41 7.86 27.73
C ARG A 77 1.90 6.48 27.33
N ILE A 78 1.86 6.18 26.03
CA ILE A 78 2.30 4.90 25.49
C ILE A 78 3.81 4.72 25.66
N ARG A 79 4.61 5.77 25.46
CA ARG A 79 6.07 5.72 25.72
C ARG A 79 6.36 5.45 27.20
N SER A 80 5.69 6.13 28.12
CA SER A 80 5.82 5.88 29.56
C SER A 80 5.37 4.47 29.96
N LEU A 81 4.37 3.91 29.28
CA LEU A 81 3.97 2.51 29.47
C LEU A 81 5.11 1.57 29.06
N ARG A 82 5.74 1.79 27.90
CA ARG A 82 6.86 0.97 27.43
C ARG A 82 8.06 1.04 28.37
N GLU A 83 8.45 2.24 28.79
CA GLU A 83 9.54 2.42 29.77
C GLU A 83 9.26 1.68 31.09
N LEU A 84 8.00 1.66 31.55
CA LEU A 84 7.60 0.88 32.72
C LEU A 84 7.73 -0.62 32.46
N LEU A 85 7.25 -1.11 31.31
CA LEU A 85 7.32 -2.53 30.95
C LEU A 85 8.77 -3.00 30.79
N ASP A 86 9.63 -2.23 30.12
CA ASP A 86 11.06 -2.49 29.98
C ASP A 86 11.74 -2.54 31.35
N GLY A 87 11.42 -1.57 32.24
CA GLY A 87 11.93 -1.55 33.60
C GLY A 87 11.46 -2.74 34.45
N LEU A 88 10.22 -3.21 34.26
CA LEU A 88 9.73 -4.42 34.92
C LEU A 88 10.38 -5.69 34.36
N GLN A 89 10.69 -5.73 33.07
CA GLN A 89 11.37 -6.86 32.43
C GLN A 89 12.84 -6.96 32.87
N GLY A 90 13.55 -5.82 32.93
CA GLY A 90 14.98 -5.77 33.28
C GLY A 90 15.28 -5.96 34.76
N ASP A 91 14.46 -5.38 35.65
CA ASP A 91 14.80 -5.30 37.09
C ASP A 91 14.18 -6.42 37.94
N VAL A 92 13.14 -7.11 37.45
CA VAL A 92 12.36 -8.07 38.25
C VAL A 92 12.65 -9.49 37.80
N ALA A 93 13.56 -10.16 38.51
CA ALA A 93 13.93 -11.54 38.24
C ALA A 93 12.83 -12.57 38.61
N ASP A 94 11.98 -12.27 39.60
CA ASP A 94 10.90 -13.17 40.04
C ASP A 94 9.66 -13.07 39.13
N PRO A 95 9.29 -14.13 38.39
CA PRO A 95 8.13 -14.16 37.52
C PRO A 95 6.79 -13.87 38.23
N ASN A 96 6.65 -14.28 39.49
CA ASN A 96 5.39 -14.12 40.25
C ASN A 96 5.18 -12.65 40.66
N ILE A 97 6.25 -11.98 41.07
CA ILE A 97 6.22 -10.55 41.42
C ILE A 97 5.90 -9.73 40.17
N ARG A 98 6.50 -10.10 39.03
CA ARG A 98 6.22 -9.47 37.74
C ARG A 98 4.77 -9.68 37.29
N LEU A 99 4.23 -10.90 37.43
CA LEU A 99 2.82 -11.19 37.12
C LEU A 99 1.85 -10.39 37.99
N ALA A 100 2.12 -10.26 39.29
CA ALA A 100 1.27 -9.45 40.18
C ALA A 100 1.29 -7.96 39.80
N ALA A 101 2.44 -7.44 39.37
CA ALA A 101 2.55 -6.07 38.88
C ALA A 101 1.76 -5.87 37.57
N LEU A 102 1.86 -6.81 36.62
CA LEU A 102 1.13 -6.76 35.35
C LEU A 102 -0.37 -6.95 35.53
N ASP A 103 -0.84 -7.82 36.43
CA ASP A 103 -2.27 -7.97 36.75
C ASP A 103 -2.85 -6.64 37.25
N ARG A 104 -2.14 -5.98 38.17
CA ARG A 104 -2.57 -4.68 38.67
C ARG A 104 -2.55 -3.61 37.58
N LEU A 105 -1.54 -3.61 36.71
CA LEU A 105 -1.43 -2.68 35.59
C LEU A 105 -2.55 -2.90 34.56
N ALA A 106 -2.86 -4.14 34.20
CA ALA A 106 -3.93 -4.48 33.27
C ALA A 106 -5.31 -4.08 33.82
N MET A 107 -5.64 -4.54 35.03
CA MET A 107 -6.98 -4.38 35.61
C MET A 107 -7.28 -2.94 36.06
N SER A 108 -6.25 -2.15 36.40
CA SER A 108 -6.44 -0.78 36.88
C SER A 108 -5.90 0.30 35.95
N GLY A 109 -5.09 -0.05 34.96
CA GLY A 109 -4.39 0.90 34.08
C GLY A 109 -5.08 1.08 32.74
N ILE A 110 -5.36 -0.03 32.03
CA ILE A 110 -5.95 0.02 30.67
C ILE A 110 -7.30 0.72 30.70
N SER A 111 -8.17 0.37 31.66
CA SER A 111 -9.51 0.97 31.82
C SER A 111 -9.51 2.48 32.15
N LYS A 112 -8.35 3.06 32.47
CA LYS A 112 -8.21 4.51 32.69
C LYS A 112 -7.72 5.27 31.46
N LEU A 113 -7.36 4.58 30.38
CA LEU A 113 -6.97 5.18 29.12
C LEU A 113 -8.21 5.52 28.28
N PRO A 114 -8.14 6.55 27.41
CA PRO A 114 -9.15 6.80 26.37
C PRO A 114 -9.36 5.56 25.50
N SER A 115 -10.57 5.39 24.95
CA SER A 115 -10.94 4.21 24.14
C SER A 115 -9.99 3.94 22.98
N GLU A 116 -9.44 4.99 22.36
CA GLU A 116 -8.51 4.90 21.24
C GLU A 116 -7.13 4.34 21.64
N GLU A 117 -6.78 4.40 22.93
CA GLU A 117 -5.49 3.95 23.47
C GLU A 117 -5.57 2.55 24.12
N GLN A 118 -6.78 2.03 24.36
CA GLN A 118 -6.99 0.78 25.12
C GLN A 118 -6.46 -0.45 24.37
N THR A 119 -6.74 -0.58 23.07
CA THR A 119 -6.27 -1.70 22.26
C THR A 119 -4.75 -1.80 22.19
N GLU A 120 -4.05 -0.66 22.03
CA GLU A 120 -2.59 -0.65 22.01
C GLU A 120 -2.00 -0.99 23.38
N ALA A 121 -2.52 -0.37 24.46
CA ALA A 121 -2.07 -0.68 25.82
C ALA A 121 -2.34 -2.14 26.20
N PHE A 122 -3.50 -2.67 25.81
CA PHE A 122 -3.82 -4.09 25.93
C PHE A 122 -2.79 -4.93 25.20
N ALA A 123 -2.46 -4.64 23.94
CA ALA A 123 -1.48 -5.42 23.17
C ALA A 123 -0.09 -5.42 23.81
N HIS A 124 0.42 -4.28 24.30
CA HIS A 124 1.72 -4.21 24.99
C HIS A 124 1.74 -5.03 26.28
N ILE A 125 0.73 -4.85 27.14
CA ILE A 125 0.68 -5.56 28.43
C ILE A 125 0.45 -7.06 28.20
N PHE A 126 -0.44 -7.42 27.28
CA PHE A 126 -0.73 -8.80 26.94
C PHE A 126 0.52 -9.51 26.41
N ALA A 127 1.28 -8.86 25.52
CA ALA A 127 2.56 -9.40 25.04
C ALA A 127 3.57 -9.68 26.16
N GLU A 128 3.68 -8.79 27.15
CA GLU A 128 4.55 -9.03 28.31
C GLU A 128 4.07 -10.19 29.18
N VAL A 129 2.75 -10.31 29.38
CA VAL A 129 2.15 -11.44 30.10
C VAL A 129 2.46 -12.78 29.39
N LEU A 130 2.45 -12.81 28.05
CA LEU A 130 2.76 -14.01 27.26
C LEU A 130 4.21 -14.49 27.43
N LYS A 131 5.15 -13.59 27.74
CA LYS A 131 6.56 -13.94 27.99
C LYS A 131 6.78 -14.59 29.35
N ILE A 132 5.80 -14.60 30.25
CA ILE A 132 5.93 -15.15 31.60
C ILE A 132 5.39 -16.59 31.68
N PRO A 133 6.16 -17.55 32.22
CA PRO A 133 5.65 -18.89 32.50
C PRO A 133 4.42 -18.89 33.42
N ASN A 134 3.50 -19.85 33.22
CA ASN A 134 2.29 -20.02 34.02
C ASN A 134 1.33 -18.81 34.04
N SER A 135 1.39 -17.93 33.05
CA SER A 135 0.57 -16.71 32.99
C SER A 135 -0.85 -16.92 32.45
N LYS A 136 -1.24 -18.15 32.07
CA LYS A 136 -2.52 -18.47 31.43
C LYS A 136 -3.74 -17.92 32.17
N ALA A 137 -3.78 -18.01 33.49
CA ALA A 137 -4.89 -17.47 34.28
C ALA A 137 -5.04 -15.94 34.13
N LEU A 138 -3.93 -15.21 34.04
CA LEU A 138 -3.96 -13.77 33.81
C LEU A 138 -4.32 -13.45 32.36
N GLN A 139 -3.83 -14.24 31.39
CA GLN A 139 -4.24 -14.09 29.99
C GLN A 139 -5.75 -14.22 29.82
N ASP A 140 -6.34 -15.29 30.38
CA ASP A 140 -7.78 -15.54 30.32
C ASP A 140 -8.58 -14.43 31.02
N LYS A 141 -8.09 -13.96 32.17
CA LYS A 141 -8.67 -12.82 32.88
C LYS A 141 -8.63 -11.54 32.05
N MET A 142 -7.51 -11.26 31.37
CA MET A 142 -7.37 -10.09 30.50
C MET A 142 -8.30 -10.16 29.30
N ILE A 143 -8.37 -11.30 28.60
CA ILE A 143 -9.25 -11.49 27.44
C ILE A 143 -10.71 -11.31 27.86
N HIS A 144 -11.13 -11.88 29.00
CA HIS A 144 -12.50 -11.73 29.48
C HIS A 144 -12.82 -10.28 29.86
N HIS A 145 -11.89 -9.56 30.47
CA HIS A 145 -12.11 -8.17 30.88
C HIS A 145 -12.09 -7.18 29.71
N PHE A 146 -11.29 -7.47 28.68
CA PHE A 146 -11.08 -6.63 27.49
C PHE A 146 -11.51 -7.37 26.22
N GLU A 147 -12.69 -8.00 26.25
CA GLU A 147 -13.20 -8.84 25.15
C GLU A 147 -13.28 -8.05 23.83
N SER A 148 -13.73 -6.79 23.90
CA SER A 148 -13.81 -5.91 22.73
C SER A 148 -12.44 -5.62 22.12
N ASP A 149 -11.44 -5.28 22.94
CA ASP A 149 -10.09 -4.98 22.46
C ASP A 149 -9.42 -6.23 21.87
N TYR A 150 -9.62 -7.40 22.49
CA TYR A 150 -9.17 -8.68 21.96
C TYR A 150 -9.85 -9.03 20.63
N HIS A 151 -11.16 -8.74 20.50
CA HIS A 151 -11.89 -8.95 19.26
C HIS A 151 -11.37 -8.05 18.13
N VAL A 152 -11.12 -6.77 18.41
CA VAL A 152 -10.50 -5.84 17.46
C VAL A 152 -9.11 -6.35 17.05
N LEU A 153 -8.28 -6.68 18.03
CA LEU A 153 -6.92 -7.17 17.80
C LEU A 153 -6.88 -8.47 17.00
N SER A 154 -7.82 -9.39 17.19
CA SER A 154 -7.88 -10.67 16.47
C SER A 154 -8.46 -10.56 15.05
N THR A 155 -9.30 -9.55 14.77
CA THR A 155 -10.00 -9.45 13.47
C THR A 155 -9.52 -8.32 12.56
N TRP A 156 -9.06 -7.22 13.14
CA TRP A 156 -8.57 -6.04 12.43
C TRP A 156 -7.06 -5.84 12.60
N GLY A 157 -6.49 -6.40 13.68
CA GLY A 157 -5.13 -6.07 14.10
C GLY A 157 -5.06 -4.67 14.71
N LEU A 158 -3.85 -4.18 14.97
CA LEU A 158 -3.65 -2.82 15.47
C LEU A 158 -3.66 -1.76 14.38
N GLY A 159 -3.58 -2.10 13.09
CA GLY A 159 -3.43 -1.09 12.03
C GLY A 159 -2.03 -0.45 11.97
N SER A 160 -1.83 0.51 11.06
CA SER A 160 -0.53 1.15 10.78
C SER A 160 -0.12 2.25 11.76
N ASP A 161 -1.07 2.78 12.53
CA ASP A 161 -0.87 4.00 13.31
C ASP A 161 -0.34 3.73 14.73
N HIS A 162 -0.26 2.45 15.10
CA HIS A 162 0.21 2.00 16.41
C HIS A 162 1.62 1.44 16.33
N VAL A 163 2.47 1.81 17.30
CA VAL A 163 3.89 1.42 17.32
C VAL A 163 4.09 0.31 18.35
N VAL A 164 4.03 -0.95 17.96
CA VAL A 164 4.30 -2.05 18.90
C VAL A 164 5.57 -2.79 18.49
N PRO A 165 6.50 -3.08 19.44
CA PRO A 165 7.69 -3.87 19.15
C PRO A 165 7.34 -5.18 18.46
N ALA A 166 8.18 -5.59 17.52
CA ALA A 166 7.89 -6.77 16.72
C ALA A 166 7.70 -8.02 17.54
N GLU A 167 8.58 -8.24 18.51
CA GLU A 167 8.61 -9.41 19.35
C GLU A 167 7.30 -9.51 20.16
N SER A 168 6.75 -8.37 20.55
CA SER A 168 5.49 -8.28 21.28
C SER A 168 4.30 -8.63 20.40
N MET A 169 4.20 -8.04 19.22
CA MET A 169 3.14 -8.41 18.29
C MET A 169 3.25 -9.87 17.86
N ILE A 170 4.47 -10.40 17.73
CA ILE A 170 4.74 -11.79 17.33
C ILE A 170 4.12 -12.74 18.34
N ALA A 171 4.37 -12.50 19.62
CA ALA A 171 3.80 -13.29 20.70
C ALA A 171 2.27 -13.22 20.69
N VAL A 172 1.70 -12.02 20.52
CA VAL A 172 0.25 -11.80 20.42
C VAL A 172 -0.36 -12.59 19.26
N PHE A 173 0.24 -12.50 18.07
CA PHE A 173 -0.21 -13.25 16.89
C PHE A 173 -0.22 -14.76 17.17
N ASP A 174 0.90 -15.28 17.68
CA ASP A 174 1.04 -16.71 17.91
C ASP A 174 0.04 -17.22 18.96
N GLU A 175 -0.26 -16.41 19.98
CA GLU A 175 -1.28 -16.73 20.99
C GLU A 175 -2.70 -16.70 20.40
N ILE A 176 -3.06 -15.66 19.65
CA ILE A 176 -4.39 -15.59 19.01
C ILE A 176 -4.57 -16.78 18.07
N LEU A 177 -3.55 -17.11 17.28
CA LEU A 177 -3.56 -18.27 16.41
C LEU A 177 -3.75 -19.57 17.20
N ASN A 178 -2.98 -19.79 18.27
CA ASN A 178 -3.08 -21.00 19.10
C ASN A 178 -4.49 -21.18 19.67
N ARG A 179 -5.06 -20.12 20.26
CA ARG A 179 -6.43 -20.16 20.81
C ARG A 179 -7.46 -20.42 19.72
N THR A 180 -7.32 -19.75 18.57
CA THR A 180 -8.24 -19.90 17.44
C THR A 180 -8.25 -21.32 16.90
N ILE A 181 -7.10 -21.98 16.79
CA ILE A 181 -7.01 -23.35 16.25
C ILE A 181 -7.83 -24.35 17.07
N ASP A 182 -7.88 -24.16 18.39
CA ASP A 182 -8.63 -24.99 19.33
C ASP A 182 -10.11 -24.56 19.49
N SER A 183 -10.50 -23.48 18.82
CA SER A 183 -11.84 -22.88 18.92
C SER A 183 -12.86 -23.54 17.95
N PRO A 184 -14.18 -23.32 18.16
CA PRO A 184 -15.21 -23.78 17.24
C PRO A 184 -15.00 -23.32 15.79
N LEU A 185 -15.60 -24.03 14.84
CA LEU A 185 -15.42 -23.76 13.40
C LEU A 185 -15.83 -22.32 13.02
N GLU A 186 -16.89 -21.79 13.62
CA GLU A 186 -17.38 -20.43 13.40
C GLU A 186 -16.32 -19.38 13.73
N GLU A 187 -15.61 -19.57 14.83
CA GLU A 187 -14.55 -18.68 15.28
C GLU A 187 -13.31 -18.80 14.38
N ARG A 188 -12.94 -20.03 13.98
CA ARG A 188 -11.86 -20.27 13.01
C ARG A 188 -12.12 -19.62 11.66
N ARG A 189 -13.34 -19.74 11.13
CA ARG A 189 -13.76 -19.10 9.87
C ARG A 189 -13.64 -17.57 9.93
N LYS A 190 -13.89 -16.98 11.10
CA LYS A 190 -13.85 -15.53 11.31
C LYS A 190 -12.42 -15.02 11.49
N ILE A 191 -11.63 -15.66 12.35
CA ILE A 191 -10.35 -15.12 12.81
C ILE A 191 -9.19 -15.51 11.87
N LEU A 192 -9.11 -16.75 11.39
CA LEU A 192 -7.94 -17.18 10.58
C LEU A 192 -7.72 -16.35 9.31
N PRO A 193 -8.77 -16.04 8.50
CA PRO A 193 -8.59 -15.16 7.33
C PRO A 193 -8.24 -13.72 7.72
N SER A 194 -8.68 -13.25 8.89
CA SER A 194 -8.33 -11.91 9.40
C SER A 194 -6.88 -11.85 9.89
N LEU A 195 -6.37 -12.91 10.51
CA LEU A 195 -4.98 -13.00 10.96
C LEU A 195 -3.98 -12.84 9.81
N THR A 196 -4.33 -13.18 8.56
CA THR A 196 -3.44 -12.92 7.42
C THR A 196 -3.15 -11.44 7.22
N LEU A 197 -4.05 -10.53 7.66
CA LEU A 197 -3.80 -9.09 7.59
C LEU A 197 -2.64 -8.68 8.49
N GLN A 198 -2.45 -9.39 9.60
CA GLN A 198 -1.36 -9.18 10.55
C GLN A 198 -0.04 -9.79 10.09
N LEU A 199 -0.03 -10.63 9.04
CA LEU A 199 1.22 -10.96 8.35
C LEU A 199 1.79 -9.71 7.66
N ASP A 200 0.90 -8.81 7.21
CA ASP A 200 1.19 -7.55 6.51
C ASP A 200 1.17 -6.32 7.42
N SER A 201 1.22 -6.47 8.74
CA SER A 201 1.53 -5.34 9.62
C SER A 201 2.98 -4.96 9.35
N SER A 202 3.18 -4.24 8.24
CA SER A 202 4.43 -3.97 7.59
C SER A 202 5.44 -3.48 8.63
N HIS A 203 6.41 -4.34 8.89
CA HIS A 203 7.65 -3.99 9.59
C HIS A 203 7.61 -3.87 11.12
N TRP A 204 6.54 -4.33 11.81
CA TRP A 204 6.55 -4.70 13.25
C TRP A 204 7.41 -3.75 14.14
N THR A 205 7.17 -2.44 14.08
CA THR A 205 8.23 -1.40 14.08
C THR A 205 9.25 -1.35 15.22
N GLY A 206 10.51 -1.55 14.81
CA GLY A 206 11.68 -0.75 15.20
C GLY A 206 12.48 -0.37 13.94
N GLU A 207 12.34 0.87 13.49
CA GLU A 207 13.17 1.54 12.45
C GLU A 207 13.04 1.13 10.96
N GLN A 208 11.93 0.51 10.51
CA GLN A 208 11.81 0.10 9.09
C GLN A 208 10.57 0.58 8.32
N THR A 209 9.71 1.41 8.90
CA THR A 209 8.48 1.88 8.22
C THR A 209 8.67 2.91 7.11
N TRP A 210 9.91 3.36 6.84
CA TRP A 210 10.17 4.35 5.78
C TRP A 210 11.08 3.85 4.65
N ALA A 211 11.66 2.65 4.77
CA ALA A 211 12.73 2.19 3.88
C ALA A 211 12.24 1.32 2.70
N ALA A 212 11.06 0.71 2.79
CA ALA A 212 10.53 -0.20 1.76
C ALA A 212 10.05 0.53 0.48
N VAL A 213 9.75 1.83 0.57
CA VAL A 213 9.30 2.66 -0.58
C VAL A 213 10.49 3.31 -1.32
N HIS A 214 11.71 3.32 -0.74
CA HIS A 214 12.85 4.13 -1.23
C HIS A 214 14.14 3.35 -1.56
N GLY A 215 14.05 2.07 -1.93
CA GLY A 215 15.17 1.37 -2.59
C GLY A 215 16.36 1.03 -1.70
N ARG A 216 16.20 0.94 -0.37
CA ARG A 216 17.17 0.27 0.50
C ARG A 216 16.87 -1.23 0.59
N PRO A 217 17.89 -2.10 0.81
CA PRO A 217 17.68 -3.55 0.88
C PRO A 217 16.77 -3.91 2.05
N TYR A 218 15.57 -4.34 1.69
CA TYR A 218 14.57 -4.89 2.59
C TYR A 218 15.09 -6.19 3.23
N LYS A 219 15.02 -6.29 4.56
CA LYS A 219 15.37 -7.50 5.33
C LYS A 219 14.12 -8.08 5.98
N PRO A 220 13.36 -8.92 5.28
CA PRO A 220 12.19 -9.56 5.85
C PRO A 220 12.57 -10.47 7.02
N ARG A 221 11.74 -10.47 8.05
CA ARG A 221 11.87 -11.34 9.23
C ARG A 221 11.56 -12.81 8.85
N PRO A 222 12.44 -13.78 9.18
CA PRO A 222 12.25 -15.18 8.81
C PRO A 222 10.98 -15.80 9.42
N GLU A 223 10.48 -15.25 10.54
CA GLU A 223 9.28 -15.73 11.21
C GLU A 223 8.00 -15.49 10.39
N LEU A 224 8.05 -14.61 9.38
CA LEU A 224 6.95 -14.41 8.43
C LEU A 224 6.62 -15.71 7.70
N THR A 225 7.63 -16.44 7.22
CA THR A 225 7.45 -17.72 6.51
C THR A 225 6.78 -18.74 7.42
N THR A 226 7.25 -18.86 8.66
CA THR A 226 6.68 -19.79 9.64
C THR A 226 5.20 -19.50 9.89
N ARG A 227 4.81 -18.24 10.09
CA ARG A 227 3.40 -17.88 10.36
C ARG A 227 2.52 -18.04 9.14
N PHE A 228 3.02 -17.70 7.95
CA PHE A 228 2.33 -17.97 6.70
C PHE A 228 2.05 -19.47 6.55
N ASP A 229 3.08 -20.31 6.76
CA ASP A 229 2.95 -21.76 6.65
C ASP A 229 2.03 -22.35 7.73
N ARG A 230 2.03 -21.80 8.96
CA ARG A 230 1.08 -22.19 10.01
C ARG A 230 -0.37 -21.91 9.60
N LEU A 231 -0.68 -20.70 9.11
CA LEU A 231 -2.01 -20.37 8.61
C LEU A 231 -2.40 -21.25 7.40
N LEU A 232 -1.46 -21.48 6.48
CA LEU A 232 -1.68 -22.35 5.32
C LEU A 232 -1.99 -23.80 5.73
N ASN A 233 -1.43 -24.30 6.83
CA ASN A 233 -1.71 -25.64 7.35
C ASN A 233 -3.12 -25.75 7.95
N GLU A 234 -3.68 -24.66 8.48
CA GLU A 234 -5.05 -24.66 9.03
C GLU A 234 -6.14 -24.74 7.96
N MET A 235 -5.80 -24.54 6.69
CA MET A 235 -6.71 -24.72 5.56
C MET A 235 -7.40 -26.10 5.56
N ALA A 236 -6.66 -27.15 5.93
CA ALA A 236 -7.18 -28.52 5.95
C ALA A 236 -8.30 -28.73 6.98
N ARG A 237 -8.35 -27.90 8.03
CA ARG A 237 -9.30 -27.97 9.15
C ARG A 237 -10.51 -27.05 8.99
N LEU A 238 -10.51 -26.23 7.93
CA LEU A 238 -11.64 -25.41 7.53
C LEU A 238 -12.54 -26.15 6.55
N ASP A 239 -13.81 -25.77 6.55
CA ASP A 239 -14.77 -26.11 5.51
C ASP A 239 -14.58 -25.23 4.27
N ASP A 240 -15.37 -25.44 3.23
CA ASP A 240 -15.21 -24.72 1.95
C ASP A 240 -15.31 -23.20 2.09
N ILE A 241 -16.24 -22.68 2.93
CA ILE A 241 -16.39 -21.23 3.14
C ILE A 241 -15.13 -20.66 3.82
N GLY A 242 -14.64 -21.31 4.88
CA GLY A 242 -13.41 -20.90 5.54
C GLY A 242 -12.20 -20.99 4.62
N ARG A 243 -12.12 -22.05 3.80
CA ARG A 243 -11.03 -22.25 2.83
C ARG A 243 -11.02 -21.17 1.76
N VAL A 244 -12.18 -20.77 1.23
CA VAL A 244 -12.30 -19.65 0.28
C VAL A 244 -11.73 -18.38 0.89
N ALA A 245 -12.18 -18.02 2.10
CA ALA A 245 -11.76 -16.80 2.77
C ALA A 245 -10.25 -16.79 3.05
N LEU A 246 -9.72 -17.86 3.65
CA LEU A 246 -8.32 -17.96 4.02
C LEU A 246 -7.40 -18.03 2.78
N SER A 247 -7.77 -18.78 1.75
CA SER A 247 -6.94 -18.92 0.54
C SER A 247 -6.87 -17.64 -0.27
N THR A 248 -7.99 -16.92 -0.40
CA THR A 248 -8.03 -15.59 -1.04
C THR A 248 -7.09 -14.63 -0.32
N ARG A 249 -7.22 -14.55 1.00
CA ARG A 249 -6.42 -13.63 1.81
C ARG A 249 -4.93 -14.00 1.81
N LEU A 250 -4.57 -15.27 1.94
CA LEU A 250 -3.17 -15.72 1.85
C LEU A 250 -2.58 -15.48 0.45
N ALA A 251 -3.36 -15.64 -0.62
CA ALA A 251 -2.92 -15.33 -1.98
C ALA A 251 -2.61 -13.85 -2.17
N ASP A 252 -3.47 -12.95 -1.67
CA ASP A 252 -3.23 -11.50 -1.66
C ASP A 252 -1.98 -11.11 -0.85
N ARG A 253 -1.54 -11.99 0.06
CA ARG A 253 -0.36 -11.82 0.93
C ARG A 253 0.92 -12.47 0.40
N LEU A 254 0.87 -13.20 -0.72
CA LEU A 254 2.06 -13.87 -1.28
C LEU A 254 3.19 -12.90 -1.61
N PHE A 255 2.88 -11.64 -1.91
CA PHE A 255 3.90 -10.63 -2.15
C PHE A 255 4.84 -10.48 -0.95
N MET A 256 4.41 -10.63 0.30
CA MET A 256 5.34 -10.38 1.43
C MET A 256 6.52 -11.37 1.47
N LEU A 257 6.35 -12.55 0.87
CA LEU A 257 7.40 -13.55 0.74
C LEU A 257 8.36 -13.26 -0.45
N HIS A 258 7.97 -12.38 -1.38
CA HIS A 258 8.73 -12.17 -2.63
C HIS A 258 10.12 -11.62 -2.40
N CYS A 259 10.32 -10.89 -1.30
CA CYS A 259 11.63 -10.35 -0.96
C CYS A 259 12.45 -11.28 -0.04
N LEU A 260 11.86 -12.36 0.49
CA LEU A 260 12.60 -13.42 1.18
C LEU A 260 13.24 -14.33 0.12
N ASP A 261 12.40 -14.95 -0.69
CA ASP A 261 12.79 -15.86 -1.75
C ASP A 261 11.63 -16.04 -2.73
N ARG A 262 11.88 -15.79 -4.01
CA ARG A 262 10.87 -15.96 -5.07
C ARG A 262 10.47 -17.43 -5.26
N ASN A 263 11.33 -18.38 -4.92
CA ASN A 263 10.97 -19.81 -4.98
C ASN A 263 9.97 -20.19 -3.88
N LEU A 264 10.05 -19.55 -2.69
CA LEU A 264 9.01 -19.70 -1.66
C LEU A 264 7.65 -19.23 -2.18
N VAL A 265 7.59 -18.11 -2.89
CA VAL A 265 6.35 -17.62 -3.50
C VAL A 265 5.77 -18.67 -4.46
N LEU A 266 6.60 -19.27 -5.31
CA LEU A 266 6.17 -20.31 -6.26
C LEU A 266 5.62 -21.56 -5.55
N GLU A 267 6.31 -22.05 -4.52
CA GLU A 267 5.86 -23.22 -3.76
C GLU A 267 4.52 -22.95 -3.06
N ARG A 268 4.36 -21.78 -2.43
CA ARG A 268 3.14 -21.42 -1.67
C ARG A 268 1.99 -21.09 -2.61
N HIS A 269 2.27 -20.48 -3.76
CA HIS A 269 1.29 -20.29 -4.84
C HIS A 269 0.74 -21.63 -5.31
N ARG A 270 1.60 -22.61 -5.63
CA ARG A 270 1.17 -23.96 -6.03
C ARG A 270 0.36 -24.66 -4.94
N ARG A 271 0.79 -24.55 -3.68
CA ARG A 271 0.07 -25.17 -2.56
C ARG A 271 -1.31 -24.54 -2.34
N LEU A 272 -1.43 -23.22 -2.44
CA LEU A 272 -2.72 -22.52 -2.41
C LEU A 272 -3.59 -22.93 -3.59
N LEU A 273 -3.03 -23.01 -4.80
CA LEU A 273 -3.75 -23.44 -5.99
C LEU A 273 -4.36 -24.84 -5.81
N ASN A 274 -3.63 -25.78 -5.22
CA ASN A 274 -4.16 -27.12 -4.91
C ASN A 274 -5.38 -27.08 -3.98
N TYR A 275 -5.37 -26.21 -2.97
CA TYR A 275 -6.54 -26.02 -2.10
C TYR A 275 -7.71 -25.41 -2.86
N VAL A 276 -7.44 -24.45 -3.75
CA VAL A 276 -8.46 -23.78 -4.57
C VAL A 276 -9.08 -24.74 -5.58
N GLU A 277 -8.28 -25.61 -6.20
CA GLU A 277 -8.76 -26.62 -7.14
C GLU A 277 -9.60 -27.71 -6.48
N ALA A 278 -9.38 -27.96 -5.17
CA ALA A 278 -10.19 -28.88 -4.39
C ALA A 278 -11.54 -28.29 -3.93
N LEU A 279 -11.78 -26.99 -4.10
CA LEU A 279 -13.06 -26.36 -3.76
C LEU A 279 -14.14 -26.66 -4.80
N PRO A 280 -15.43 -26.65 -4.42
CA PRO A 280 -16.54 -26.58 -5.36
C PRO A 280 -16.35 -25.46 -6.39
N GLU A 281 -16.69 -25.71 -7.65
CA GLU A 281 -16.44 -24.80 -8.78
C GLU A 281 -16.96 -23.37 -8.53
N ASN A 282 -18.17 -23.25 -8.00
CA ASN A 282 -18.83 -21.99 -7.67
C ASN A 282 -18.13 -21.17 -6.56
N LEU A 283 -17.11 -21.74 -5.91
CA LEU A 283 -16.33 -21.11 -4.85
C LEU A 283 -14.88 -20.81 -5.28
N GLN A 284 -14.48 -21.21 -6.50
CA GLN A 284 -13.08 -21.06 -6.94
C GLN A 284 -12.73 -19.65 -7.45
N SER A 285 -13.72 -18.85 -7.87
CA SER A 285 -13.49 -17.60 -8.60
C SER A 285 -12.65 -16.59 -7.81
N ARG A 286 -13.05 -16.30 -6.56
CA ARG A 286 -12.38 -15.34 -5.67
C ARG A 286 -10.93 -15.71 -5.35
N PRO A 287 -10.63 -16.93 -4.87
CA PRO A 287 -9.24 -17.34 -4.65
C PRO A 287 -8.41 -17.35 -5.94
N ARG A 288 -9.00 -17.75 -7.08
CA ARG A 288 -8.30 -17.72 -8.39
C ARG A 288 -7.95 -16.30 -8.81
N LYS A 289 -8.85 -15.32 -8.60
CA LYS A 289 -8.56 -13.90 -8.83
C LYS A 289 -7.33 -13.45 -8.04
N ALA A 290 -7.29 -13.75 -6.75
CA ALA A 290 -6.15 -13.39 -5.88
C ALA A 290 -4.85 -14.08 -6.32
N LEU A 291 -4.90 -15.39 -6.63
CA LEU A 291 -3.75 -16.13 -7.16
C LEU A 291 -3.28 -15.62 -8.52
N GLY A 292 -4.21 -15.13 -9.35
CA GLY A 292 -3.91 -14.53 -10.65
C GLY A 292 -3.06 -13.27 -10.48
N ARG A 293 -3.48 -12.39 -9.57
CA ARG A 293 -2.74 -11.18 -9.20
C ARG A 293 -1.35 -11.51 -8.64
N ALA A 294 -1.26 -12.58 -7.86
CA ALA A 294 -0.01 -13.00 -7.24
C ALA A 294 1.06 -13.49 -8.23
N ILE A 295 0.71 -13.86 -9.48
CA ILE A 295 1.66 -14.33 -10.50
C ILE A 295 2.81 -13.34 -10.72
N ARG A 296 2.56 -12.02 -10.63
CA ARG A 296 3.60 -10.99 -10.83
C ARG A 296 4.78 -11.13 -9.88
N TRP A 297 4.58 -11.76 -8.72
CA TRP A 297 5.60 -11.98 -7.69
C TRP A 297 6.39 -13.27 -7.87
N LEU A 298 6.02 -14.12 -8.83
CA LEU A 298 6.72 -15.37 -9.12
C LEU A 298 8.08 -15.12 -9.80
N PRO A 299 8.98 -16.12 -9.78
CA PRO A 299 10.20 -16.11 -10.58
C PRO A 299 9.89 -15.87 -12.06
N GLU A 300 10.63 -14.98 -12.72
CA GLU A 300 10.37 -14.51 -14.09
C GLU A 300 10.18 -15.66 -15.09
N HIS A 301 11.06 -16.66 -15.05
CA HIS A 301 11.03 -17.82 -15.93
C HIS A 301 9.77 -18.71 -15.78
N THR A 302 8.98 -18.52 -14.71
CA THR A 302 7.74 -19.28 -14.46
C THR A 302 6.46 -18.47 -14.68
N ARG A 303 6.55 -17.14 -14.79
CA ARG A 303 5.35 -16.27 -14.82
C ARG A 303 4.45 -16.59 -16.01
N LEU A 304 5.02 -16.69 -17.20
CA LEU A 304 4.25 -16.92 -18.43
C LEU A 304 3.55 -18.29 -18.42
N ALA A 305 4.27 -19.34 -18.06
CA ALA A 305 3.68 -20.68 -17.96
C ALA A 305 2.56 -20.73 -16.91
N THR A 306 2.74 -20.05 -15.77
CA THR A 306 1.71 -19.97 -14.72
C THR A 306 0.50 -19.14 -15.17
N TYR A 307 0.74 -18.02 -15.85
CA TYR A 307 -0.31 -17.21 -16.46
C TYR A 307 -1.15 -18.02 -17.44
N GLU A 308 -0.52 -18.74 -18.37
CA GLU A 308 -1.22 -19.54 -19.38
C GLU A 308 -1.98 -20.71 -18.75
N SER A 309 -1.39 -21.37 -17.75
CA SER A 309 -2.06 -22.41 -16.97
C SER A 309 -3.30 -21.86 -16.26
N MET A 310 -3.20 -20.71 -15.59
CA MET A 310 -4.32 -20.07 -14.90
C MET A 310 -5.39 -19.58 -15.86
N LEU A 311 -5.01 -19.01 -17.02
CA LEU A 311 -5.93 -18.60 -18.07
C LEU A 311 -6.74 -19.80 -18.60
N ASN A 312 -6.05 -20.92 -18.90
CA ASN A 312 -6.69 -22.14 -19.37
C ASN A 312 -7.62 -22.75 -18.32
N ALA A 313 -7.21 -22.75 -17.05
CA ALA A 313 -8.03 -23.29 -15.96
C ALA A 313 -9.26 -22.42 -15.70
N ALA A 314 -9.11 -21.09 -15.64
CA ALA A 314 -10.22 -20.17 -15.47
C ALA A 314 -11.20 -20.25 -16.65
N ASN A 315 -10.70 -20.45 -17.88
CA ASN A 315 -11.55 -20.59 -19.06
C ASN A 315 -12.47 -21.82 -19.04
N ARG A 316 -12.16 -22.83 -18.22
CA ARG A 316 -12.97 -24.04 -18.06
C ARG A 316 -14.08 -23.90 -17.03
N LEU A 317 -14.09 -22.80 -16.27
CA LEU A 317 -15.14 -22.53 -15.28
C LEU A 317 -16.44 -22.17 -15.99
N MET A 318 -17.53 -22.79 -15.53
CA MET A 318 -18.91 -22.53 -15.93
C MET A 318 -19.55 -21.43 -15.08
N VAL A 319 -19.03 -21.19 -13.88
CA VAL A 319 -19.54 -20.17 -12.94
C VAL A 319 -18.38 -19.32 -12.43
N GLY A 320 -18.58 -18.00 -12.39
CA GLY A 320 -17.57 -17.06 -11.87
C GLY A 320 -16.31 -16.93 -12.73
N LYS A 321 -16.43 -17.25 -14.02
CA LYS A 321 -15.33 -17.22 -15.00
C LYS A 321 -14.70 -15.84 -15.10
N GLY A 322 -15.51 -14.79 -15.26
CA GLY A 322 -15.05 -13.40 -15.33
C GLY A 322 -14.28 -12.97 -14.08
N GLU A 323 -14.81 -13.30 -12.89
CA GLU A 323 -14.15 -12.99 -11.64
C GLU A 323 -12.80 -13.71 -11.50
N ALA A 324 -12.72 -15.00 -11.83
CA ALA A 324 -11.47 -15.76 -11.81
C ALA A 324 -10.41 -15.17 -12.76
N LEU A 325 -10.84 -14.71 -13.93
CA LEU A 325 -9.99 -14.11 -14.96
C LEU A 325 -9.51 -12.68 -14.61
N SER A 326 -10.31 -11.93 -13.83
CA SER A 326 -10.03 -10.52 -13.53
C SER A 326 -8.72 -10.23 -12.79
N GLY A 327 -8.08 -11.25 -12.21
CA GLY A 327 -6.76 -11.08 -11.57
C GLY A 327 -5.56 -11.15 -12.52
N LEU A 328 -5.76 -11.73 -13.72
CA LEU A 328 -4.68 -11.97 -14.69
C LEU A 328 -4.09 -10.70 -15.32
N PRO A 329 -4.83 -9.60 -15.54
CA PRO A 329 -4.22 -8.39 -16.07
C PRO A 329 -3.04 -7.86 -15.23
N GLU A 330 -3.12 -7.94 -13.90
CA GLU A 330 -2.03 -7.52 -13.01
C GLU A 330 -0.79 -8.45 -13.11
N ALA A 331 -0.95 -9.69 -13.54
CA ALA A 331 0.16 -10.62 -13.76
C ALA A 331 1.10 -10.16 -14.88
N MET A 332 0.63 -9.27 -15.77
CA MET A 332 1.45 -8.70 -16.85
C MET A 332 2.48 -7.68 -16.34
N ILE A 333 2.31 -7.17 -15.11
CA ILE A 333 3.21 -6.18 -14.51
C ILE A 333 4.61 -6.81 -14.36
N GLY A 334 5.61 -6.11 -14.87
CA GLY A 334 7.01 -6.55 -14.85
C GLY A 334 7.37 -7.61 -15.91
N LEU A 335 6.48 -7.96 -16.84
CA LEU A 335 6.85 -8.60 -18.10
C LEU A 335 7.48 -7.59 -19.07
N SER A 336 8.13 -8.07 -20.13
CA SER A 336 8.66 -7.19 -21.19
C SER A 336 7.51 -6.45 -21.90
N ALA A 337 7.78 -5.23 -22.38
CA ALA A 337 6.76 -4.41 -23.05
C ALA A 337 6.13 -5.12 -24.27
N GLY A 338 6.92 -5.90 -25.02
CA GLY A 338 6.42 -6.69 -26.15
C GLY A 338 5.47 -7.81 -25.72
N GLU A 339 5.76 -8.48 -24.61
CA GLU A 339 4.90 -9.54 -24.09
C GLU A 339 3.62 -8.99 -23.46
N GLN A 340 3.70 -7.86 -22.74
CA GLN A 340 2.51 -7.14 -22.26
C GLN A 340 1.57 -6.77 -23.42
N ASN A 341 2.11 -6.19 -24.51
CA ASN A 341 1.32 -5.86 -25.68
C ASN A 341 0.68 -7.12 -26.29
N ARG A 342 1.43 -8.23 -26.42
CA ARG A 342 0.89 -9.50 -26.92
C ARG A 342 -0.31 -9.98 -26.11
N ARG A 343 -0.22 -9.91 -24.77
CA ARG A 343 -1.31 -10.30 -23.87
C ARG A 343 -2.49 -9.34 -23.94
N LEU A 344 -2.28 -8.04 -24.06
CA LEU A 344 -3.36 -7.08 -24.30
C LEU A 344 -4.09 -7.33 -25.63
N GLN A 345 -3.37 -7.68 -26.70
CA GLN A 345 -3.98 -8.08 -27.97
C GLN A 345 -4.79 -9.39 -27.82
N GLN A 346 -4.25 -10.37 -27.08
CA GLN A 346 -4.97 -11.60 -26.74
C GLN A 346 -6.27 -11.29 -25.96
N TRP A 347 -6.22 -10.38 -24.97
CA TRP A 347 -7.43 -9.94 -24.26
C TRP A 347 -8.47 -9.34 -25.21
N LYS A 348 -8.05 -8.42 -26.09
CA LYS A 348 -8.94 -7.72 -27.02
C LYS A 348 -9.58 -8.63 -28.07
N TYR A 349 -8.81 -9.55 -28.66
CA TYR A 349 -9.24 -10.30 -29.84
C TYR A 349 -9.60 -11.76 -29.57
N GLU A 350 -9.09 -12.37 -28.51
CA GLU A 350 -9.30 -13.80 -28.23
C GLU A 350 -10.13 -14.03 -26.97
N ILE A 351 -9.87 -13.30 -25.88
CA ILE A 351 -10.51 -13.59 -24.59
C ILE A 351 -11.85 -12.87 -24.45
N LEU A 352 -11.87 -11.53 -24.44
CA LEU A 352 -13.08 -10.75 -24.19
C LEU A 352 -14.22 -11.08 -25.18
N PRO A 353 -13.99 -11.23 -26.50
CA PRO A 353 -15.06 -11.57 -27.44
C PRO A 353 -15.72 -12.94 -27.20
N MET A 354 -15.07 -13.83 -26.46
CA MET A 354 -15.56 -15.19 -26.18
C MET A 354 -16.24 -15.31 -24.80
N LEU A 355 -16.36 -14.20 -24.06
CA LEU A 355 -17.00 -14.14 -22.76
C LEU A 355 -18.39 -13.52 -22.88
N ASP A 356 -19.33 -14.03 -22.08
CA ASP A 356 -20.62 -13.38 -21.90
C ASP A 356 -20.43 -11.98 -21.27
N PRO A 357 -21.28 -10.99 -21.55
CA PRO A 357 -21.14 -9.64 -21.00
C PRO A 357 -20.99 -9.60 -19.48
N SER A 358 -21.69 -10.47 -18.75
CA SER A 358 -21.58 -10.58 -17.28
C SER A 358 -20.21 -11.06 -16.79
N ASP A 359 -19.46 -11.82 -17.61
CA ASP A 359 -18.10 -12.25 -17.30
C ASP A 359 -17.04 -11.22 -17.77
N GLN A 360 -17.41 -10.29 -18.66
CA GLN A 360 -16.54 -9.20 -19.08
C GLN A 360 -16.46 -8.09 -18.03
N ASP A 361 -17.55 -7.82 -17.30
CA ASP A 361 -17.62 -6.77 -16.27
C ASP A 361 -16.48 -6.85 -15.23
N PRO A 362 -16.22 -8.00 -14.58
CA PRO A 362 -15.14 -8.08 -13.60
C PRO A 362 -13.75 -7.81 -14.17
N ILE A 363 -13.54 -8.04 -15.47
CA ILE A 363 -12.25 -7.85 -16.14
C ILE A 363 -11.93 -6.36 -16.29
N VAL A 364 -12.93 -5.49 -16.39
CA VAL A 364 -12.75 -4.02 -16.43
C VAL A 364 -11.95 -3.56 -15.21
N ALA A 365 -12.36 -3.98 -14.01
CA ALA A 365 -11.64 -3.67 -12.77
C ALA A 365 -10.21 -4.24 -12.76
N GLY A 366 -10.01 -5.44 -13.31
CA GLY A 366 -8.69 -6.03 -13.47
C GLY A 366 -7.75 -5.22 -14.37
N LEU A 367 -8.25 -4.76 -15.52
CA LEU A 367 -7.49 -3.91 -16.45
C LEU A 367 -7.18 -2.54 -15.84
N ILE A 368 -8.14 -1.94 -15.12
CA ILE A 368 -7.98 -0.68 -14.39
C ILE A 368 -6.94 -0.81 -13.27
N ALA A 369 -6.92 -1.92 -12.52
CA ALA A 369 -5.91 -2.16 -11.50
C ALA A 369 -4.47 -2.30 -12.07
N ALA A 370 -4.35 -2.65 -13.36
CA ALA A 370 -3.07 -2.96 -14.00
C ALA A 370 -2.48 -1.82 -14.84
N PHE A 371 -3.30 -1.04 -15.58
CA PHE A 371 -2.81 -0.19 -16.68
C PHE A 371 -1.71 0.81 -16.26
N GLY A 372 -1.88 1.48 -15.12
CA GLY A 372 -0.92 2.48 -14.64
C GLY A 372 0.46 1.91 -14.29
N LYS A 373 0.56 0.58 -14.12
CA LYS A 373 1.79 -0.15 -13.73
C LYS A 373 2.42 -0.93 -14.89
N LEU A 374 1.87 -0.86 -16.10
CA LEU A 374 2.44 -1.52 -17.27
C LEU A 374 3.68 -0.76 -17.78
N ALA A 375 4.54 -1.47 -18.51
CA ALA A 375 5.76 -0.88 -19.05
C ALA A 375 5.42 0.22 -20.06
N GLU A 376 6.30 1.23 -20.14
CA GLU A 376 6.15 2.38 -21.03
C GLU A 376 6.03 1.96 -22.52
N GLY A 377 5.50 2.88 -23.32
CA GLY A 377 5.05 2.63 -24.69
C GLY A 377 3.54 2.82 -24.78
N ASN A 378 2.87 2.03 -25.63
CA ASN A 378 1.42 2.11 -25.83
C ASN A 378 0.61 1.21 -24.86
N ASN A 379 1.27 0.46 -23.98
CA ASN A 379 0.60 -0.54 -23.13
C ASN A 379 -0.34 0.09 -22.09
N PRO A 380 0.02 1.17 -21.35
CA PRO A 380 -0.88 1.80 -20.39
C PRO A 380 -2.13 2.38 -21.06
N GLU A 381 -1.94 3.13 -22.15
CA GLU A 381 -3.02 3.65 -23.00
C GLU A 381 -3.94 2.54 -23.49
N PHE A 382 -3.37 1.49 -24.08
CA PHE A 382 -4.17 0.40 -24.66
C PHE A 382 -4.93 -0.36 -23.56
N ALA A 383 -4.32 -0.65 -22.41
CA ALA A 383 -5.03 -1.29 -21.30
C ALA A 383 -6.21 -0.45 -20.79
N LEU A 384 -6.03 0.87 -20.63
CA LEU A 384 -7.11 1.76 -20.20
C LEU A 384 -8.21 1.87 -21.27
N ALA A 385 -7.85 2.08 -22.54
CA ALA A 385 -8.81 2.14 -23.64
C ALA A 385 -9.60 0.83 -23.77
N LEU A 386 -8.94 -0.31 -23.61
CA LEU A 386 -9.60 -1.63 -23.61
C LEU A 386 -10.58 -1.79 -22.44
N ALA A 387 -10.21 -1.30 -21.25
CA ALA A 387 -11.11 -1.30 -20.09
C ALA A 387 -12.36 -0.46 -20.33
N LEU A 388 -12.18 0.77 -20.84
CA LEU A 388 -13.29 1.67 -21.17
C LEU A 388 -14.19 1.11 -22.28
N ASP A 389 -13.59 0.53 -23.34
CA ASP A 389 -14.35 -0.12 -24.42
C ASP A 389 -15.18 -1.30 -23.92
N THR A 390 -14.63 -2.07 -22.98
CA THR A 390 -15.33 -3.20 -22.38
C THR A 390 -16.46 -2.70 -21.48
N PHE A 391 -16.19 -1.70 -20.65
CA PHE A 391 -17.17 -1.05 -19.79
C PHE A 391 -18.37 -0.50 -20.57
N ASP A 392 -18.13 0.21 -21.68
CA ASP A 392 -19.21 0.77 -22.51
C ASP A 392 -20.10 -0.33 -23.10
N ARG A 393 -19.53 -1.49 -23.45
CA ARG A 393 -20.28 -2.62 -24.02
C ARG A 393 -21.13 -3.35 -22.98
N THR A 394 -20.61 -3.55 -21.77
CA THR A 394 -21.24 -4.40 -20.76
C THR A 394 -22.22 -3.63 -19.90
N SER A 395 -21.85 -2.42 -19.46
CA SER A 395 -22.70 -1.56 -18.64
C SER A 395 -23.64 -0.68 -19.47
N GLY A 396 -23.45 -0.62 -20.80
CA GLY A 396 -24.14 0.33 -21.67
C GLY A 396 -23.76 1.79 -21.40
N GLY A 397 -22.59 2.02 -20.81
CA GLY A 397 -22.14 3.35 -20.38
C GLY A 397 -22.88 3.90 -19.15
N LYS A 398 -23.47 3.02 -18.32
CA LYS A 398 -24.14 3.43 -17.07
C LYS A 398 -23.10 3.80 -15.99
N SER A 399 -23.55 4.55 -14.98
CA SER A 399 -22.72 5.19 -13.96
C SER A 399 -21.61 4.27 -13.41
N ILE A 400 -20.36 4.66 -13.65
CA ILE A 400 -19.20 4.11 -12.93
C ILE A 400 -19.35 4.42 -11.43
N ASP A 401 -18.94 3.49 -10.57
CA ASP A 401 -18.87 3.76 -9.14
C ASP A 401 -17.68 4.66 -8.78
N GLU A 402 -17.71 5.27 -7.59
CA GLU A 402 -16.67 6.19 -7.13
C GLU A 402 -15.30 5.52 -6.99
N GLU A 403 -15.27 4.26 -6.52
CA GLU A 403 -14.04 3.52 -6.26
C GLU A 403 -13.28 3.22 -7.57
N LEU A 404 -14.00 2.74 -8.58
CA LEU A 404 -13.44 2.45 -9.89
C LEU A 404 -12.98 3.71 -10.62
N PHE A 405 -13.69 4.83 -10.43
CA PHE A 405 -13.26 6.12 -10.98
C PHE A 405 -12.01 6.66 -10.28
N ASP A 406 -11.93 6.52 -8.95
CA ASP A 406 -10.73 6.84 -8.18
C ASP A 406 -9.52 6.02 -8.67
N ASP A 407 -9.68 4.71 -8.87
CA ASP A 407 -8.64 3.83 -9.38
C ASP A 407 -8.10 4.29 -10.76
N ILE A 408 -8.99 4.76 -11.66
CA ILE A 408 -8.58 5.32 -12.96
C ILE A 408 -7.73 6.59 -12.75
N VAL A 409 -8.20 7.52 -11.93
CA VAL A 409 -7.52 8.80 -11.70
C VAL A 409 -6.17 8.58 -11.01
N GLN A 410 -6.11 7.71 -10.00
CA GLN A 410 -4.88 7.31 -9.34
C GLN A 410 -3.91 6.61 -10.31
N GLY A 411 -4.41 5.70 -11.17
CA GLY A 411 -3.59 4.99 -12.15
C GLY A 411 -2.98 5.93 -13.22
N ILE A 412 -3.73 6.96 -13.64
CA ILE A 412 -3.20 8.03 -14.50
C ILE A 412 -2.14 8.84 -13.75
N GLY A 413 -2.45 9.25 -12.51
CA GLY A 413 -1.58 10.04 -11.64
C GLY A 413 -0.24 9.36 -11.34
N ALA A 414 -0.26 8.06 -11.06
CA ALA A 414 0.93 7.27 -10.74
C ALA A 414 1.89 7.11 -11.92
N ASN A 415 1.39 7.14 -13.16
CA ASN A 415 2.21 7.00 -14.36
C ASN A 415 2.66 8.37 -14.90
N LEU A 416 3.62 8.98 -14.21
CA LEU A 416 4.20 10.27 -14.59
C LEU A 416 5.04 10.22 -15.88
N ALA A 417 5.43 9.05 -16.38
CA ALA A 417 6.20 8.94 -17.61
C ALA A 417 5.29 8.92 -18.86
N HIS A 418 4.20 8.17 -18.81
CA HIS A 418 3.30 7.98 -19.95
C HIS A 418 2.35 9.15 -20.20
N THR A 419 2.05 9.46 -21.47
CA THR A 419 1.07 10.48 -21.85
C THR A 419 -0.11 9.79 -22.54
N TYR A 420 -1.26 9.82 -21.88
CA TYR A 420 -2.52 9.28 -22.41
C TYR A 420 -3.06 10.17 -23.53
N SER A 421 -3.81 9.56 -24.45
CA SER A 421 -4.39 10.28 -25.59
C SER A 421 -5.50 11.25 -25.14
N PRO A 422 -5.72 12.35 -25.88
CA PRO A 422 -6.84 13.24 -25.62
C PRO A 422 -8.20 12.52 -25.69
N GLU A 423 -8.33 11.53 -26.57
CA GLU A 423 -9.55 10.74 -26.72
C GLU A 423 -9.85 9.91 -25.47
N THR A 424 -8.84 9.20 -24.94
CA THR A 424 -8.99 8.41 -23.71
C THR A 424 -9.27 9.30 -22.50
N LEU A 425 -8.54 10.41 -22.35
CA LEU A 425 -8.78 11.36 -21.25
C LEU A 425 -10.15 12.05 -21.36
N GLY A 426 -10.63 12.31 -22.58
CA GLY A 426 -11.98 12.82 -22.83
C GLY A 426 -13.05 11.86 -22.32
N ARG A 427 -12.92 10.57 -22.61
CA ARG A 427 -13.83 9.53 -22.09
C ARG A 427 -13.81 9.44 -20.57
N VAL A 428 -12.62 9.52 -19.95
CA VAL A 428 -12.51 9.58 -18.48
C VAL A 428 -13.24 10.80 -17.92
N LEU A 429 -13.12 11.97 -18.55
CA LEU A 429 -13.87 13.16 -18.14
C LEU A 429 -15.39 13.00 -18.32
N ASP A 430 -15.86 12.29 -19.34
CA ASP A 430 -17.30 12.04 -19.54
C ASP A 430 -17.89 11.21 -18.39
N LEU A 431 -17.12 10.23 -17.89
CA LEU A 431 -17.51 9.37 -16.76
C LEU A 431 -17.70 10.14 -15.45
N CYS A 432 -17.00 11.29 -15.26
CA CYS A 432 -17.07 12.05 -14.02
C CYS A 432 -18.47 12.60 -13.72
N SER A 433 -19.31 12.78 -14.74
CA SER A 433 -20.67 13.32 -14.61
C SER A 433 -21.56 12.52 -13.65
N HIS A 434 -21.26 11.23 -13.47
CA HIS A 434 -22.02 10.30 -12.62
C HIS A 434 -21.51 10.20 -11.17
N ILE A 435 -20.39 10.83 -10.85
CA ILE A 435 -19.77 10.80 -9.51
C ILE A 435 -20.40 11.88 -8.60
N PRO A 436 -20.64 11.59 -7.30
CA PRO A 436 -21.11 12.58 -6.33
C PRO A 436 -20.24 13.85 -6.32
N ALA A 437 -20.84 15.03 -6.12
CA ALA A 437 -20.17 16.31 -6.30
C ALA A 437 -18.88 16.45 -5.47
N GLU A 438 -18.88 16.03 -4.20
CA GLU A 438 -17.72 16.11 -3.30
C GLU A 438 -16.54 15.26 -3.79
N ALA A 439 -16.82 14.01 -4.21
CA ALA A 439 -15.80 13.12 -4.77
C ALA A 439 -15.32 13.61 -6.13
N ARG A 440 -16.24 14.05 -6.98
CA ARG A 440 -15.96 14.57 -8.32
C ARG A 440 -15.02 15.77 -8.28
N GLU A 441 -15.21 16.71 -7.35
CA GLU A 441 -14.30 17.85 -7.19
C GLU A 441 -12.86 17.39 -6.93
N ARG A 442 -12.68 16.45 -5.99
CA ARG A 442 -11.38 15.87 -5.63
C ARG A 442 -10.70 15.22 -6.84
N HIS A 443 -11.41 14.34 -7.53
CA HIS A 443 -10.85 13.62 -8.68
C HIS A 443 -10.53 14.55 -9.86
N LEU A 444 -11.38 15.55 -10.14
CA LEU A 444 -11.10 16.55 -11.18
C LEU A 444 -9.87 17.39 -10.83
N LEU A 445 -9.67 17.72 -9.55
CA LEU A 445 -8.48 18.42 -9.08
C LEU A 445 -7.21 17.58 -9.29
N ASP A 446 -7.25 16.28 -9.01
CA ASP A 446 -6.09 15.40 -9.19
C ASP A 446 -5.76 15.20 -10.68
N LEU A 447 -6.77 15.05 -11.53
CA LEU A 447 -6.58 15.01 -12.98
C LEU A 447 -6.04 16.35 -13.53
N GLU A 448 -6.53 17.49 -13.02
CA GLU A 448 -6.03 18.82 -13.36
C GLU A 448 -4.55 18.96 -12.98
N ARG A 449 -4.17 18.55 -11.76
CA ARG A 449 -2.78 18.57 -11.28
C ARG A 449 -1.86 17.74 -12.16
N TRP A 450 -2.31 16.55 -12.57
CA TRP A 450 -1.54 15.72 -13.50
C TRP A 450 -1.37 16.39 -14.87
N LEU A 451 -2.44 16.98 -15.42
CA LEU A 451 -2.40 17.72 -16.69
C LEU A 451 -1.46 18.94 -16.60
N ASP A 452 -1.55 19.72 -15.52
CA ASP A 452 -0.67 20.85 -15.25
C ASP A 452 0.79 20.38 -15.19
N TRP A 453 1.06 19.31 -14.44
CA TRP A 453 2.40 18.75 -14.36
C TRP A 453 2.93 18.32 -15.73
N LYS A 454 2.11 17.61 -16.54
CA LYS A 454 2.50 17.17 -17.89
C LYS A 454 2.82 18.33 -18.82
N LEU A 455 1.97 19.36 -18.81
CA LEU A 455 2.14 20.54 -19.66
C LEU A 455 3.31 21.41 -19.19
N LEU A 456 3.46 21.64 -17.89
CA LEU A 456 4.54 22.46 -17.32
C LEU A 456 5.91 21.80 -17.42
N ASN A 457 6.02 20.53 -17.03
CA ASN A 457 7.31 19.85 -16.94
C ASN A 457 7.95 19.64 -18.33
N LYS A 458 7.13 19.55 -19.38
CA LYS A 458 7.61 19.52 -20.77
C LYS A 458 7.78 20.90 -21.38
N ALA A 459 6.90 21.87 -21.13
CA ALA A 459 7.05 23.24 -21.61
C ALA A 459 8.33 23.92 -21.09
N LEU A 460 8.81 23.54 -19.91
CA LEU A 460 10.09 23.99 -19.36
C LEU A 460 11.30 23.45 -20.14
N ASN A 461 11.14 22.32 -20.83
CA ASN A 461 12.23 21.63 -21.54
C ASN A 461 12.18 21.84 -23.06
N LYS A 462 10.99 21.92 -23.68
CA LYS A 462 10.76 22.13 -25.13
C LYS A 462 9.36 22.73 -25.39
N PRO A 463 9.13 23.42 -26.52
CA PRO A 463 7.79 23.84 -26.92
C PRO A 463 6.86 22.62 -27.08
N LEU A 464 5.59 22.78 -26.66
CA LEU A 464 4.57 21.73 -26.70
C LEU A 464 4.36 21.22 -28.13
N ASN A 465 4.35 19.90 -28.29
CA ASN A 465 4.06 19.26 -29.58
C ASN A 465 2.55 19.29 -29.91
N LYS A 466 2.17 18.89 -31.14
CA LYS A 466 0.77 18.91 -31.60
C LYS A 466 -0.18 18.08 -30.73
N GLN A 467 0.26 16.95 -30.18
CA GLN A 467 -0.57 16.11 -29.31
C GLN A 467 -0.75 16.77 -27.93
N GLU A 468 0.28 17.42 -27.41
CA GLU A 468 0.24 18.09 -26.11
C GLU A 468 -0.64 19.35 -26.15
N GLN A 469 -0.71 20.05 -27.28
CA GLN A 469 -1.66 21.15 -27.48
C GLN A 469 -3.12 20.68 -27.39
N LEU A 470 -3.41 19.42 -27.73
CA LEU A 470 -4.75 18.83 -27.61
C LEU A 470 -5.14 18.51 -26.16
N LEU A 471 -4.20 18.60 -25.21
CA LEU A 471 -4.50 18.45 -23.77
C LEU A 471 -5.00 19.76 -23.15
N LEU A 472 -4.73 20.92 -23.76
CA LEU A 472 -5.18 22.22 -23.25
C LEU A 472 -6.71 22.35 -23.17
N PRO A 473 -7.50 21.93 -24.19
CA PRO A 473 -8.95 21.89 -24.08
C PRO A 473 -9.47 20.97 -22.97
N LEU A 474 -8.81 19.82 -22.74
CA LEU A 474 -9.20 18.90 -21.68
C LEU A 474 -8.91 19.46 -20.29
N GLN A 475 -7.80 20.17 -20.13
CA GLN A 475 -7.51 20.90 -18.90
C GLN A 475 -8.54 22.00 -18.64
N ALA A 476 -8.90 22.78 -19.66
CA ALA A 476 -9.93 23.81 -19.53
C ALA A 476 -11.27 23.18 -19.15
N ARG A 477 -11.66 22.09 -19.81
CA ARG A 477 -12.89 21.34 -19.50
C ARG A 477 -12.91 20.82 -18.06
N ALA A 478 -11.81 20.24 -17.57
CA ALA A 478 -11.72 19.76 -16.19
C ALA A 478 -11.90 20.90 -15.17
N ARG A 479 -11.30 22.07 -15.45
CA ARG A 479 -11.46 23.28 -14.63
C ARG A 479 -12.89 23.79 -14.63
N ASP A 480 -13.52 23.85 -15.81
CA ASP A 480 -14.90 24.31 -15.95
C ASP A 480 -15.87 23.38 -15.23
N GLU A 481 -15.70 22.06 -15.34
CA GLU A 481 -16.51 21.08 -14.60
C GLU A 481 -16.30 21.21 -13.09
N ARG A 482 -15.06 21.42 -12.63
CA ARG A 482 -14.77 21.64 -11.21
C ARG A 482 -15.40 22.93 -10.69
N ALA A 483 -15.32 24.02 -11.45
CA ALA A 483 -15.86 25.32 -11.07
C ALA A 483 -17.39 25.30 -10.87
N LYS A 484 -18.11 24.43 -11.59
CA LYS A 484 -19.56 24.22 -11.41
C LYS A 484 -19.93 23.56 -10.07
N LEU A 485 -18.98 22.94 -9.39
CA LEU A 485 -19.20 22.18 -8.14
C LEU A 485 -18.97 23.01 -6.88
N VAL A 486 -18.17 24.08 -7.01
CA VAL A 486 -17.86 24.96 -5.89
C VAL A 486 -19.12 25.75 -5.55
N SER A 487 -19.75 25.37 -4.43
CA SER A 487 -20.85 26.11 -3.83
C SER A 487 -20.25 27.37 -3.19
N GLU A 488 -20.50 28.51 -3.81
CA GLU A 488 -20.02 29.86 -3.49
C GLU A 488 -18.61 30.23 -4.00
N PRO A 489 -18.46 31.40 -4.65
CA PRO A 489 -17.16 31.93 -4.99
C PRO A 489 -16.43 32.27 -3.70
N LEU A 490 -15.29 31.64 -3.45
CA LEU A 490 -14.27 32.19 -2.55
C LEU A 490 -13.99 33.62 -3.05
N LEU A 491 -14.55 34.60 -2.34
CA LEU A 491 -14.38 36.06 -2.46
C LEU A 491 -13.51 36.49 -3.64
N ASN A 492 -14.17 37.09 -4.65
CA ASN A 492 -13.55 37.88 -5.72
C ASN A 492 -12.43 38.78 -5.14
N LEU A 493 -11.19 38.30 -5.28
CA LEU A 493 -9.99 39.11 -5.23
C LEU A 493 -9.26 38.96 -6.57
N ASP A 494 -9.99 39.17 -7.66
CA ASP A 494 -9.41 39.72 -8.87
C ASP A 494 -10.16 41.01 -9.21
N PRO A 495 -9.47 42.13 -9.48
CA PRO A 495 -10.10 43.22 -10.20
C PRO A 495 -10.29 42.73 -11.65
N ASP A 496 -11.54 42.69 -12.09
CA ASP A 496 -11.92 42.51 -13.49
C ASP A 496 -10.99 43.31 -14.43
N PRO A 497 -10.62 42.73 -15.57
CA PRO A 497 -10.86 43.48 -16.78
C PRO A 497 -11.61 42.63 -17.81
N LEU A 498 -12.78 43.16 -18.18
CA LEU A 498 -13.61 42.83 -19.33
C LEU A 498 -12.82 42.49 -20.62
N PRO A 499 -13.46 41.78 -21.58
CA PRO A 499 -12.78 41.19 -22.72
C PRO A 499 -12.39 42.27 -23.72
N VAL A 500 -11.09 42.54 -23.84
CA VAL A 500 -10.62 43.46 -24.88
C VAL A 500 -10.31 42.62 -26.13
N THR A 501 -11.16 42.76 -27.14
CA THR A 501 -11.01 42.26 -28.51
C THR A 501 -9.84 42.96 -29.22
N TRP A 502 -8.72 42.28 -29.50
CA TRP A 502 -7.57 42.87 -30.21
C TRP A 502 -7.30 42.29 -31.60
N TRP A 503 -8.28 41.64 -32.21
CA TRP A 503 -8.16 41.24 -33.61
C TRP A 503 -9.33 41.87 -34.37
N GLU A 504 -8.99 42.52 -35.48
CA GLU A 504 -9.84 43.25 -36.44
C GLU A 504 -10.02 44.76 -36.22
N ASP A 505 -9.04 45.54 -36.72
CA ASP A 505 -9.35 46.81 -37.38
C ASP A 505 -8.61 46.86 -38.74
N PRO A 506 -9.32 46.58 -39.87
CA PRO A 506 -8.73 46.61 -41.21
C PRO A 506 -8.42 48.03 -41.74
N SER A 507 -8.73 49.09 -41.00
CA SER A 507 -8.70 50.46 -41.53
C SER A 507 -7.42 51.27 -41.23
N ARG A 508 -6.45 50.73 -40.46
CA ARG A 508 -5.14 51.38 -40.24
C ARG A 508 -4.04 50.90 -41.20
N ARG A 509 -4.28 51.05 -42.50
CA ARG A 509 -3.19 51.18 -43.49
C ARG A 509 -3.05 52.64 -43.87
N LYS A 510 -2.02 53.34 -43.37
CA LYS A 510 -1.37 54.48 -44.04
C LYS A 510 -0.05 54.89 -43.35
N ALA A 511 1.04 54.55 -44.06
CA ALA A 511 2.31 55.29 -44.25
C ALA A 511 3.33 55.48 -43.08
N PRO A 512 4.64 55.62 -43.42
CA PRO A 512 5.76 55.07 -42.65
C PRO A 512 6.59 56.13 -41.90
N GLY A 513 7.33 55.70 -40.87
CA GLY A 513 8.29 56.55 -40.16
C GLY A 513 9.26 55.73 -39.29
N HIS A 514 10.54 56.02 -39.41
CA HIS A 514 11.69 55.28 -38.89
C HIS A 514 11.91 55.29 -37.37
N ALA A 515 12.57 54.20 -36.93
CA ALA A 515 13.61 54.07 -35.90
C ALA A 515 13.27 54.28 -34.41
N GLY A 516 13.73 53.32 -33.60
CA GLY A 516 13.93 53.50 -32.15
C GLY A 516 13.72 52.21 -31.37
N ASP A 517 14.81 51.63 -30.87
CA ASP A 517 14.83 50.52 -29.93
C ASP A 517 13.88 50.71 -28.75
N GLU A 518 12.90 49.81 -28.58
CA GLU A 518 12.29 49.60 -27.27
C GLU A 518 11.83 48.16 -27.07
N ARG A 519 12.33 47.60 -25.97
CA ARG A 519 12.22 46.23 -25.49
C ARG A 519 10.82 45.65 -25.66
N ARG A 520 10.71 44.57 -26.46
CA ARG A 520 9.57 43.64 -26.42
C ARG A 520 9.50 42.98 -25.03
N ARG A 521 8.75 43.60 -24.11
CA ARG A 521 8.34 43.01 -22.84
C ARG A 521 7.57 41.72 -23.15
N ARG A 522 8.08 40.57 -22.69
CA ARG A 522 7.45 39.25 -22.86
C ARG A 522 6.44 39.05 -21.72
N PRO A 523 5.11 39.10 -21.98
CA PRO A 523 4.09 39.07 -20.92
C PRO A 523 4.10 37.78 -20.09
N ILE A 524 4.59 36.68 -20.68
CA ILE A 524 4.65 35.36 -20.03
C ILE A 524 5.66 35.33 -18.88
N VAL A 525 6.77 36.07 -18.96
CA VAL A 525 7.82 36.04 -17.94
C VAL A 525 7.40 36.78 -16.66
N ASP A 526 6.60 37.84 -16.80
CA ASP A 526 6.08 38.59 -15.65
C ASP A 526 4.94 37.85 -14.94
N TRP A 527 4.15 37.06 -15.66
CA TRP A 527 3.18 36.12 -15.06
C TRP A 527 3.86 35.04 -14.20
N PHE A 528 4.99 34.49 -14.67
CA PHE A 528 5.78 33.51 -13.90
C PHE A 528 6.37 34.08 -12.60
N LYS A 529 6.82 35.35 -12.60
CA LYS A 529 7.40 35.99 -11.42
C LYS A 529 6.35 36.32 -10.34
N ALA A 530 5.14 36.71 -10.75
CA ALA A 530 4.06 36.99 -9.81
C ALA A 530 3.63 35.75 -9.00
N ARG A 531 3.74 34.55 -9.58
CA ARG A 531 3.34 33.28 -8.95
C ARG A 531 4.42 32.66 -8.07
N LEU A 532 5.70 32.99 -8.30
CA LEU A 532 6.83 32.54 -7.47
C LEU A 532 7.07 33.44 -6.24
N GLY A 533 6.53 34.66 -6.21
CA GLY A 533 6.67 35.60 -5.10
C GLY A 533 5.71 35.38 -3.92
N ARG A 534 4.78 34.41 -4.02
CA ARG A 534 3.91 33.99 -2.92
C ARG A 534 4.27 32.56 -2.50
N ARG A 535 5.35 32.43 -1.76
CA ARG A 535 5.61 31.31 -0.84
C ARG A 535 5.76 31.88 0.55
#